data_AF-A0A9E3CP93-F1
#
_entry.id   AF-A0A9E3CP93-F1
#
_cell.length_a   1.000
_cell.length_b   1.000
_cell.length_c   1.000
_cell.angle_alpha   90.00
_cell.angle_beta   90.00
_cell.angle_gamma   90.00
#
_symmetry.space_group_name_H-M   'P 1'
#
loop_
_entity.id
_entity.type
_entity.pdbx_description
1 polymer ?
#
loop_
_entity_poly.entity_id
_entity_poly.type
_entity_poly.pdbx_seq_one_letter_code
_entity_poly.pdbx_strand_id
1 'polypeptide(L)'
;MRARTLTVSLCLLTLCACAAAPEPAKEEQRAAAPQTNAATPPPTTAATPSTATAAPPAAQEARAAVERIYKGAVVFDGRASDAAAVGDFNGDGYEDIVVRARPAPGRLAEVNDEVANWIVSDPRDVTPPDPRQFNPHQGVQRLAPHARPRVEAADALLVVVHGHREAGWRNPEAQQTFLLKGVAGEELRPERRAEAQAAAREQRLRLVGDVLHEKLGGVQGFLYWTGAGYGWLGEGSRQ
;
A
#
# COMPACT_ATOMS: atom_id res chain seq x y z
N MET A 1 -12.80 -18.27 58.03
CA MET A 1 -11.88 -17.75 59.08
C MET A 1 -10.47 -18.17 58.68
N ARG A 2 -9.45 -17.33 58.47
CA ARG A 2 -9.13 -15.95 58.90
C ARG A 2 -8.37 -15.21 57.77
N ALA A 3 -8.53 -13.89 57.74
CA ALA A 3 -7.89 -12.91 56.85
C ALA A 3 -6.49 -12.48 57.35
N ARG A 4 -5.65 -11.96 56.43
CA ARG A 4 -4.45 -11.12 56.70
C ARG A 4 -4.26 -10.14 55.52
N THR A 5 -4.79 -8.92 55.63
CA THR A 5 -4.13 -7.63 55.99
C THR A 5 -3.11 -7.09 54.98
N LEU A 6 -3.54 -6.02 54.27
CA LEU A 6 -2.75 -5.04 53.53
C LEU A 6 -1.90 -4.18 54.48
N THR A 7 -0.71 -3.77 54.01
CA THR A 7 0.07 -2.68 54.63
C THR A 7 0.22 -1.54 53.62
N VAL A 8 -0.38 -0.39 53.95
CA VAL A 8 -0.18 0.91 53.28
C VAL A 8 0.81 1.69 54.14
N SER A 9 1.82 2.32 53.52
CA SER A 9 2.73 3.23 54.21
C SER A 9 2.67 4.62 53.57
N LEU A 10 2.28 5.59 54.40
CA LEU A 10 2.11 7.02 54.16
C LEU A 10 3.22 7.75 54.92
N CYS A 11 3.87 8.75 54.31
CA CYS A 11 4.60 9.86 54.96
C CYS A 11 5.24 10.73 53.85
N LEU A 12 5.34 12.07 53.88
CA LEU A 12 4.72 13.18 54.60
C LEU A 12 5.19 14.45 53.84
N LEU A 13 4.32 15.45 53.68
CA LEU A 13 4.62 16.74 53.01
C LEU A 13 5.48 17.68 53.89
N THR A 14 6.35 18.48 53.26
CA THR A 14 6.72 19.83 53.75
C THR A 14 7.02 20.78 52.57
N LEU A 15 6.33 21.93 52.57
CA LEU A 15 6.48 23.08 51.66
C LEU A 15 7.58 24.04 52.17
N CYS A 16 8.30 24.70 51.26
CA CYS A 16 8.90 26.02 51.47
C CYS A 16 9.09 26.73 50.13
N ALA A 17 8.61 27.97 50.03
CA ALA A 17 8.74 28.87 48.88
C ALA A 17 9.93 29.83 49.08
N CYS A 18 10.55 30.32 48.00
CA CYS A 18 10.99 31.72 47.80
C CYS A 18 11.76 31.93 46.47
N ALA A 19 11.26 32.90 45.69
CA ALA A 19 11.91 33.90 44.81
C ALA A 19 13.08 33.57 43.85
N ALA A 20 12.96 34.10 42.63
CA ALA A 20 13.95 34.12 41.55
C ALA A 20 14.86 35.36 41.57
N ALA A 21 16.12 35.22 41.12
CA ALA A 21 16.98 36.27 40.52
C ALA A 21 18.29 35.64 39.94
N PRO A 22 19.06 36.34 39.09
CA PRO A 22 19.68 35.80 37.87
C PRO A 22 21.19 35.52 37.97
N GLU A 23 21.72 34.68 37.06
CA GLU A 23 23.17 34.45 36.91
C GLU A 23 23.83 35.36 35.86
N PRO A 24 25.10 35.77 36.07
CA PRO A 24 25.77 36.82 35.30
C PRO A 24 26.48 36.30 34.03
N ALA A 25 26.57 37.20 33.06
CA ALA A 25 27.41 37.06 31.87
C ALA A 25 28.90 37.08 32.21
N LYS A 26 29.69 36.25 31.51
CA LYS A 26 31.14 36.39 31.43
C LYS A 26 31.57 36.36 29.96
N GLU A 27 31.97 37.53 29.49
CA GLU A 27 32.54 37.81 28.18
C GLU A 27 34.07 37.88 28.35
N GLU A 28 34.84 37.13 27.56
CA GLU A 28 36.24 37.50 27.33
C GLU A 28 36.78 37.03 25.96
N GLN A 29 37.05 38.06 25.15
CA GLN A 29 38.14 38.28 24.21
C GLN A 29 38.26 37.53 22.88
N ARG A 30 37.91 38.33 21.86
CA ARG A 30 38.30 38.32 20.45
C ARG A 30 39.81 38.53 20.26
N ALA A 31 40.45 37.62 19.52
CA ALA A 31 41.64 37.89 18.73
C ALA A 31 41.31 37.61 17.24
N ALA A 32 41.65 38.56 16.37
CA ALA A 32 41.28 38.56 14.97
C ALA A 32 42.22 37.70 14.09
N ALA A 33 41.63 36.94 13.17
CA ALA A 33 42.29 36.34 12.01
C ALA A 33 41.30 36.36 10.81
N PRO A 34 41.79 36.31 9.56
CA PRO A 34 41.28 37.11 8.43
C PRO A 34 39.94 36.65 7.86
N GLN A 35 39.11 37.63 7.48
CA GLN A 35 37.87 37.41 6.75
C GLN A 35 38.16 36.93 5.33
N THR A 36 38.02 35.63 5.09
CA THR A 36 37.72 35.12 3.76
C THR A 36 36.22 35.31 3.52
N ASN A 37 35.88 36.05 2.47
CA ASN A 37 34.51 36.15 1.98
C ASN A 37 34.06 34.77 1.48
N ALA A 38 33.44 33.97 2.35
CA ALA A 38 32.67 32.81 1.95
C ALA A 38 31.24 33.27 1.64
N ALA A 39 30.87 33.18 0.37
CA ALA A 39 29.52 33.43 -0.09
C ALA A 39 28.51 32.53 0.66
N THR A 40 27.48 33.14 1.23
CA THR A 40 26.34 32.46 1.84
C THR A 40 25.70 31.52 0.81
N PRO A 41 25.50 30.22 1.09
CA PRO A 41 24.65 29.40 0.23
C PRO A 41 23.22 29.96 0.29
N PRO A 42 22.47 29.97 -0.84
CA PRO A 42 21.09 30.42 -0.85
C PRO A 42 20.24 29.49 0.04
N PRO A 43 19.07 29.97 0.53
CA PRO A 43 18.19 29.16 1.36
C PRO A 43 17.81 27.89 0.60
N THR A 44 17.96 26.75 1.25
CA THR A 44 17.47 25.45 0.77
C THR A 44 15.98 25.55 0.52
N THR A 45 15.60 25.68 -0.75
CA THR A 45 14.24 25.43 -1.21
C THR A 45 13.83 24.05 -0.71
N ALA A 46 12.74 23.99 0.06
CA ALA A 46 12.11 22.73 0.44
C ALA A 46 11.92 21.87 -0.82
N ALA A 47 12.49 20.67 -0.80
CA ALA A 47 12.31 19.72 -1.89
C ALA A 47 10.82 19.39 -1.98
N THR A 48 10.18 19.85 -3.04
CA THR A 48 8.87 19.39 -3.49
C THR A 48 8.92 17.86 -3.63
N PRO A 49 7.92 17.09 -3.16
CA PRO A 49 7.88 15.66 -3.42
C PRO A 49 7.93 15.44 -4.94
N SER A 50 8.86 14.60 -5.37
CA SER A 50 9.18 14.35 -6.76
C SER A 50 7.99 13.76 -7.50
N THR A 51 7.32 14.56 -8.33
CA THR A 51 6.35 14.16 -9.35
C THR A 51 7.04 13.64 -10.61
N ALA A 52 8.14 12.90 -10.45
CA ALA A 52 8.74 12.19 -11.58
C ALA A 52 7.92 10.91 -11.82
N THR A 53 7.11 10.90 -12.86
CA THR A 53 6.54 9.68 -13.43
C THR A 53 7.69 8.70 -13.67
N ALA A 54 7.81 7.68 -12.82
CA ALA A 54 8.80 6.64 -12.99
C ALA A 54 8.59 6.01 -14.38
N ALA A 55 9.68 5.82 -15.13
CA ALA A 55 9.62 5.05 -16.37
C ALA A 55 8.93 3.69 -16.10
N PRO A 56 8.13 3.17 -17.05
CA PRO A 56 7.51 1.86 -16.89
C PRO A 56 8.57 0.85 -16.44
N PRO A 57 8.26 -0.02 -15.47
CA PRO A 57 9.24 -0.96 -14.93
C PRO A 57 9.84 -1.75 -16.09
N ALA A 58 11.17 -1.81 -16.16
CA ALA A 58 11.78 -2.67 -17.16
C ALA A 58 11.27 -4.09 -16.93
N ALA A 59 10.92 -4.83 -17.98
CA ALA A 59 10.35 -6.19 -17.87
C ALA A 59 11.18 -7.12 -16.96
N GLN A 60 12.49 -6.89 -16.90
CA GLN A 60 13.40 -7.61 -16.01
C GLN A 60 13.17 -7.31 -14.53
N GLU A 61 12.89 -6.06 -14.16
CA GLU A 61 12.58 -5.68 -12.78
C GLU A 61 11.24 -6.28 -12.33
N ALA A 62 10.22 -6.21 -13.20
CA ALA A 62 8.92 -6.84 -12.95
C ALA A 62 9.06 -8.35 -12.71
N ARG A 63 9.83 -9.04 -13.57
CA ARG A 63 10.16 -10.46 -13.40
C ARG A 63 10.88 -10.73 -12.08
N ALA A 64 11.85 -9.89 -11.71
CA ALA A 64 12.59 -10.04 -10.47
C ALA A 64 11.72 -9.86 -9.22
N ALA A 65 10.75 -8.93 -9.25
CA ALA A 65 9.79 -8.74 -8.18
C ALA A 65 8.90 -9.99 -7.98
N VAL A 66 8.39 -10.57 -9.07
CA VAL A 66 7.62 -11.82 -9.02
C VAL A 66 8.47 -12.96 -8.45
N GLU A 67 9.68 -13.16 -8.98
CA GLU A 67 10.56 -14.25 -8.54
C GLU A 67 10.92 -14.13 -7.05
N ARG A 68 11.20 -12.90 -6.59
CA ARG A 68 11.54 -12.61 -5.20
C ARG A 68 10.47 -13.07 -4.22
N ILE A 69 9.19 -12.94 -4.58
CA ILE A 69 8.06 -13.21 -3.69
C ILE A 69 7.54 -14.63 -3.86
N TYR A 70 7.33 -15.05 -5.11
CA TYR A 70 6.67 -16.32 -5.44
C TYR A 70 7.64 -17.49 -5.55
N LYS A 71 8.96 -17.24 -5.48
CA LYS A 71 10.02 -18.26 -5.50
C LYS A 71 9.85 -19.26 -6.66
N GLY A 72 9.45 -18.75 -7.83
CA GLY A 72 9.18 -19.51 -9.04
C GLY A 72 7.83 -20.24 -9.11
N ALA A 73 6.92 -20.12 -8.14
CA ALA A 73 5.58 -20.73 -8.19
C ALA A 73 4.67 -20.02 -9.22
N VAL A 74 4.89 -18.73 -9.41
CA VAL A 74 4.21 -17.85 -10.35
C VAL A 74 5.27 -17.21 -11.25
N VAL A 75 4.96 -17.08 -12.54
CA VAL A 75 5.88 -16.50 -13.53
C VAL A 75 5.27 -15.28 -14.20
N PHE A 76 6.09 -14.25 -14.40
CA PHE A 76 5.75 -13.06 -15.17
C PHE A 76 5.38 -13.41 -16.61
N ASP A 77 4.24 -12.89 -17.08
CA ASP A 77 3.77 -13.02 -18.46
C ASP A 77 3.93 -11.70 -19.23
N GLY A 78 5.14 -11.50 -19.77
CA GLY A 78 5.52 -10.30 -20.51
C GLY A 78 5.14 -10.28 -21.99
N ARG A 79 4.18 -11.12 -22.43
CA ARG A 79 3.79 -11.19 -23.86
C ARG A 79 3.09 -9.93 -24.36
N ALA A 80 2.37 -9.23 -23.48
CA ALA A 80 1.63 -8.03 -23.81
C ALA A 80 2.43 -6.77 -23.45
N SER A 81 2.24 -5.68 -24.20
CA SER A 81 2.91 -4.40 -23.94
C SER A 81 2.43 -3.74 -22.63
N ASP A 82 1.26 -4.13 -22.14
CA ASP A 82 0.65 -3.69 -20.88
C ASP A 82 0.88 -4.70 -19.73
N ALA A 83 1.91 -5.55 -19.84
CA ALA A 83 2.15 -6.62 -18.87
C ALA A 83 2.52 -6.16 -17.45
N ALA A 84 2.83 -4.87 -17.27
CA ALA A 84 3.12 -4.29 -15.97
C ALA A 84 2.60 -2.85 -15.86
N ALA A 85 2.11 -2.49 -14.69
CA ALA A 85 1.63 -1.17 -14.32
C ALA A 85 2.16 -0.78 -12.94
N VAL A 86 2.44 0.51 -12.75
CA VAL A 86 2.93 1.07 -11.48
C VAL A 86 1.98 2.18 -11.06
N GLY A 87 1.70 2.26 -9.75
CA GLY A 87 0.81 3.24 -9.14
C GLY A 87 0.79 3.04 -7.62
N ASP A 88 0.18 3.96 -6.89
CA ASP A 88 -0.07 3.78 -5.45
C ASP A 88 -1.48 3.16 -5.29
N PHE A 89 -1.61 1.87 -5.54
CA PHE A 89 -2.92 1.20 -5.65
C PHE A 89 -3.57 1.01 -4.29
N ASN A 90 -2.78 0.79 -3.23
CA ASN A 90 -3.30 0.64 -1.87
C ASN A 90 -3.50 1.98 -1.13
N GLY A 91 -2.96 3.09 -1.66
CA GLY A 91 -3.11 4.44 -1.15
C GLY A 91 -2.23 4.77 0.06
N ASP A 92 -1.14 4.04 0.27
CA ASP A 92 -0.20 4.25 1.39
C ASP A 92 0.89 5.29 1.10
N GLY A 93 0.94 5.80 -0.14
CA GLY A 93 1.88 6.82 -0.59
C GLY A 93 3.19 6.26 -1.17
N TYR A 94 3.35 4.94 -1.24
CA TYR A 94 4.48 4.28 -1.88
C TYR A 94 4.06 3.59 -3.17
N GLU A 95 4.98 3.52 -4.15
CA GLU A 95 4.66 2.90 -5.44
C GLU A 95 4.55 1.39 -5.30
N ASP A 96 3.41 0.86 -5.76
CA ASP A 96 3.12 -0.54 -5.97
C ASP A 96 3.42 -0.95 -7.42
N ILE A 97 3.43 -2.26 -7.68
CA ILE A 97 3.45 -2.80 -9.05
C ILE A 97 2.36 -3.86 -9.22
N VAL A 98 1.66 -3.80 -10.35
CA VAL A 98 0.79 -4.86 -10.85
C VAL A 98 1.41 -5.48 -12.09
N VAL A 99 1.45 -6.80 -12.16
CA VAL A 99 2.02 -7.51 -13.30
C VAL A 99 1.13 -8.67 -13.74
N ARG A 100 1.05 -8.87 -15.05
CA ARG A 100 0.47 -10.10 -15.62
C ARG A 100 1.34 -11.28 -15.26
N ALA A 101 0.69 -12.36 -14.88
CA ALA A 101 1.35 -13.58 -14.45
C ALA A 101 0.52 -14.83 -14.78
N ARG A 102 1.17 -15.98 -14.62
CA ARG A 102 0.56 -17.30 -14.72
C ARG A 102 1.22 -18.27 -13.74
N PRO A 103 0.55 -19.36 -13.35
CA PRO A 103 1.20 -20.42 -12.58
C PRO A 103 2.40 -21.00 -13.34
N ALA A 104 3.47 -21.34 -12.62
CA ALA A 104 4.57 -22.08 -13.20
C ALA A 104 4.12 -23.53 -13.49
N PRO A 105 4.51 -24.12 -14.65
CA PRO A 105 4.21 -25.50 -14.96
C PRO A 105 4.67 -26.45 -13.84
N GLY A 106 3.79 -27.34 -13.41
CA GLY A 106 4.09 -28.34 -12.37
C GLY A 106 4.10 -27.82 -10.93
N ARG A 107 3.84 -26.53 -10.69
CA ARG A 107 3.91 -25.91 -9.33
C ARG A 107 2.58 -25.40 -8.79
N LEU A 108 1.47 -25.86 -9.37
CA LEU A 108 0.13 -25.45 -8.98
C LEU A 108 -0.20 -25.76 -7.51
N ALA A 109 0.40 -26.81 -6.94
CA ALA A 109 0.25 -27.16 -5.53
C ALA A 109 0.79 -26.03 -4.62
N GLU A 110 1.95 -25.48 -4.95
CA GLU A 110 2.61 -24.43 -4.18
C GLU A 110 1.88 -23.09 -4.30
N VAL A 111 1.35 -22.78 -5.50
CA VAL A 111 0.48 -21.61 -5.71
C VAL A 111 -0.75 -21.62 -4.78
N ASN A 112 -1.32 -22.81 -4.59
CA ASN A 112 -2.54 -23.03 -3.81
C ASN A 112 -2.28 -23.45 -2.35
N ASP A 113 -1.03 -23.49 -1.90
CA ASP A 113 -0.71 -23.90 -0.53
C ASP A 113 -1.34 -22.91 0.47
N GLU A 114 -1.99 -23.42 1.51
CA GLU A 114 -2.66 -22.63 2.55
C GLU A 114 -1.68 -21.79 3.37
N VAL A 115 -0.41 -22.19 3.44
CA VAL A 115 0.65 -21.45 4.15
C VAL A 115 1.51 -20.61 3.20
N ALA A 116 1.09 -20.44 1.94
CA ALA A 116 1.79 -19.57 1.01
C ALA A 116 1.86 -18.12 1.52
N ASN A 117 2.97 -17.43 1.23
CA ASN A 117 3.21 -16.04 1.68
C ASN A 117 2.41 -14.98 0.90
N TRP A 118 1.40 -15.37 0.13
CA TRP A 118 0.58 -14.48 -0.70
C TRP A 118 -0.90 -14.75 -0.53
N ILE A 119 -1.71 -13.70 -0.75
CA ILE A 119 -3.16 -13.78 -0.64
C ILE A 119 -3.74 -14.07 -2.03
N VAL A 120 -4.49 -15.16 -2.18
CA VAL A 120 -5.23 -15.48 -3.42
C VAL A 120 -6.64 -14.91 -3.30
N SER A 121 -7.10 -14.17 -4.31
CA SER A 121 -8.43 -13.53 -4.32
C SER A 121 -9.03 -13.49 -5.73
N ASP A 122 -10.35 -13.50 -5.84
CA ASP A 122 -11.09 -13.17 -7.08
C ASP A 122 -11.77 -11.81 -6.83
N PRO A 123 -11.26 -10.71 -7.40
CA PRO A 123 -11.81 -9.38 -7.18
C PRO A 123 -13.28 -9.21 -7.57
N ARG A 124 -13.84 -10.11 -8.38
CA ARG A 124 -15.26 -10.05 -8.79
C ARG A 124 -16.20 -10.62 -7.72
N ASP A 125 -15.68 -11.44 -6.82
CA ASP A 125 -16.44 -11.97 -5.67
C ASP A 125 -16.42 -11.00 -4.47
N VAL A 126 -15.60 -9.95 -4.54
CA VAL A 126 -15.44 -8.96 -3.46
C VAL A 126 -16.52 -7.91 -3.55
N THR A 127 -17.40 -7.90 -2.55
CA THR A 127 -18.47 -6.89 -2.46
C THR A 127 -17.91 -5.59 -1.86
N PRO A 128 -18.09 -4.43 -2.52
CA PRO A 128 -17.66 -3.16 -1.96
C PRO A 128 -18.39 -2.85 -0.63
N PRO A 129 -17.71 -2.18 0.32
CA PRO A 129 -18.39 -1.63 1.49
C PRO A 129 -19.51 -0.66 1.10
N ASP A 130 -20.76 -0.92 1.51
CA ASP A 130 -21.88 0.02 1.34
C ASP A 130 -21.90 1.05 2.50
N PRO A 131 -21.64 2.34 2.24
CA PRO A 131 -21.63 3.37 3.28
C PRO A 131 -22.97 3.53 4.02
N ARG A 132 -24.09 3.12 3.42
CA ARG A 132 -25.42 3.17 4.08
C ARG A 132 -25.59 2.07 5.11
N GLN A 133 -24.85 0.98 4.96
CA GLN A 133 -24.85 -0.14 5.91
C GLN A 133 -23.80 0.04 7.01
N PHE A 134 -22.95 1.08 6.91
CA PHE A 134 -22.02 1.43 7.96
C PHE A 134 -22.78 1.95 9.19
N ASN A 135 -22.82 1.14 10.25
CA ASN A 135 -23.26 1.57 11.56
C ASN A 135 -22.04 2.10 12.36
N PRO A 136 -21.94 3.41 12.66
CA PRO A 136 -20.80 3.98 13.35
C PRO A 136 -20.59 3.42 14.78
N HIS A 137 -21.63 2.82 15.38
CA HIS A 137 -21.52 2.16 16.69
C HIS A 137 -21.04 0.70 16.61
N GLN A 138 -21.01 0.08 15.41
CA GLN A 138 -20.43 -1.25 15.20
C GLN A 138 -18.93 -1.21 14.85
N GLY A 139 -18.37 -0.02 14.62
CA GLY A 139 -16.95 0.15 14.26
C GLY A 139 -16.67 -0.26 12.82
N VAL A 140 -16.53 -1.57 12.56
CA VAL A 140 -16.21 -2.16 11.24
C VAL A 140 -17.41 -2.84 10.61
N GLN A 141 -17.66 -2.59 9.32
CA GLN A 141 -18.64 -3.35 8.55
C GLN A 141 -18.16 -4.80 8.38
N ARG A 142 -18.94 -5.77 8.86
CA ARG A 142 -18.65 -7.18 8.63
C ARG A 142 -19.08 -7.59 7.23
N LEU A 143 -18.11 -7.93 6.40
CA LEU A 143 -18.34 -8.54 5.09
C LEU A 143 -18.55 -10.05 5.26
N ALA A 144 -19.29 -10.65 4.32
CA ALA A 144 -19.45 -12.10 4.29
C ALA A 144 -18.06 -12.76 4.14
N PRO A 145 -17.80 -13.90 4.80
CA PRO A 145 -16.58 -14.64 4.57
C PRO A 145 -16.55 -15.16 3.13
N HIS A 146 -15.48 -14.86 2.40
CA HIS A 146 -15.23 -15.38 1.06
C HIS A 146 -14.20 -16.51 1.14
N ALA A 147 -14.48 -17.64 0.49
CA ALA A 147 -13.53 -18.75 0.43
C ALA A 147 -12.30 -18.35 -0.41
N ARG A 148 -11.11 -18.79 0.00
CA ARG A 148 -9.91 -18.60 -0.81
C ARG A 148 -10.10 -19.28 -2.17
N PRO A 149 -10.03 -18.55 -3.30
CA PRO A 149 -10.19 -19.16 -4.61
C PRO A 149 -9.08 -20.15 -4.89
N ARG A 150 -9.41 -21.19 -5.66
CA ARG A 150 -8.43 -22.12 -6.20
C ARG A 150 -7.90 -21.60 -7.54
N VAL A 151 -6.58 -21.49 -7.65
CA VAL A 151 -5.89 -21.21 -8.92
C VAL A 151 -5.77 -22.50 -9.73
N GLU A 152 -6.04 -22.40 -11.02
CA GLU A 152 -5.94 -23.44 -12.03
C GLU A 152 -4.77 -23.15 -12.97
N ALA A 153 -4.22 -24.19 -13.61
CA ALA A 153 -3.04 -24.05 -14.47
C ALA A 153 -3.23 -23.10 -15.67
N ALA A 154 -4.47 -22.95 -16.15
CA ALA A 154 -4.82 -22.10 -17.30
C ALA A 154 -5.19 -20.66 -16.91
N ASP A 155 -5.24 -20.34 -15.61
CA ASP A 155 -5.63 -19.00 -15.18
C ASP A 155 -4.62 -17.95 -15.65
N ALA A 156 -5.15 -16.88 -16.23
CA ALA A 156 -4.46 -15.60 -16.30
C ALA A 156 -4.59 -14.92 -14.94
N LEU A 157 -3.48 -14.40 -14.41
CA LEU A 157 -3.41 -13.84 -13.07
C LEU A 157 -2.84 -12.43 -13.12
N LEU A 158 -3.23 -11.61 -12.14
CA LEU A 158 -2.49 -10.40 -11.78
C LEU A 158 -1.78 -10.63 -10.46
N VAL A 159 -0.49 -10.32 -10.42
CA VAL A 159 0.26 -10.16 -9.18
C VAL A 159 0.25 -8.69 -8.83
N VAL A 160 -0.17 -8.36 -7.61
CA VAL A 160 -0.02 -7.03 -7.02
C VAL A 160 1.01 -7.11 -5.92
N VAL A 161 2.06 -6.30 -5.97
CA VAL A 161 3.05 -6.15 -4.90
C VAL A 161 2.93 -4.75 -4.34
N HIS A 162 2.56 -4.66 -3.06
CA HIS A 162 2.52 -3.38 -2.38
C HIS A 162 3.93 -2.87 -2.10
N GLY A 163 4.14 -1.57 -2.24
CA GLY A 163 5.40 -0.90 -2.00
C GLY A 163 5.82 -0.93 -0.54
N HIS A 164 7.12 -0.73 -0.31
CA HIS A 164 7.64 -0.53 1.03
C HIS A 164 8.59 0.67 1.06
N ARG A 165 8.17 1.71 1.79
CA ARG A 165 8.95 2.95 1.98
C ARG A 165 9.28 3.62 0.65
N GLU A 166 10.25 4.54 0.66
CA GLU A 166 10.57 5.39 -0.48
C GLU A 166 11.01 4.60 -1.72
N ALA A 167 11.50 3.37 -1.55
CA ALA A 167 11.86 2.47 -2.64
C ALA A 167 10.66 1.70 -3.24
N GLY A 168 9.46 1.83 -2.69
CA GLY A 168 8.24 1.21 -3.20
C GLY A 168 8.38 -0.30 -3.40
N TRP A 169 7.80 -0.83 -4.47
CA TRP A 169 7.84 -2.25 -4.81
C TRP A 169 9.25 -2.77 -5.15
N ARG A 170 10.19 -1.86 -5.46
CA ARG A 170 11.61 -2.22 -5.69
C ARG A 170 12.34 -2.54 -4.38
N ASN A 171 11.78 -2.16 -3.25
CA ASN A 171 12.34 -2.50 -1.95
C ASN A 171 12.34 -4.03 -1.76
N PRO A 172 13.46 -4.67 -1.38
CA PRO A 172 13.49 -6.10 -1.11
C PRO A 172 12.55 -6.55 0.01
N GLU A 173 12.19 -5.64 0.93
CA GLU A 173 11.25 -5.86 2.03
C GLU A 173 9.78 -5.71 1.62
N ALA A 174 9.49 -5.26 0.39
CA ALA A 174 8.13 -5.21 -0.16
C ALA A 174 7.60 -6.62 -0.43
N GLN A 175 7.01 -7.26 0.59
CA GLN A 175 6.56 -8.66 0.55
C GLN A 175 5.04 -8.81 0.60
N GLN A 176 4.29 -7.76 0.96
CA GLN A 176 2.84 -7.83 0.95
C GLN A 176 2.35 -7.91 -0.50
N THR A 177 1.67 -9.01 -0.84
CA THR A 177 1.26 -9.28 -2.21
C THR A 177 -0.10 -9.99 -2.30
N PHE A 178 -0.77 -9.74 -3.43
CA PHE A 178 -1.99 -10.43 -3.83
C PHE A 178 -1.77 -11.14 -5.16
N LEU A 179 -2.32 -12.35 -5.28
CA LEU A 179 -2.44 -13.10 -6.52
C LEU A 179 -3.92 -13.14 -6.91
N LEU A 180 -4.27 -12.35 -7.91
CA LEU A 180 -5.65 -12.10 -8.31
C LEU A 180 -6.03 -13.00 -9.50
N LYS A 181 -7.12 -13.74 -9.32
CA LYS A 181 -7.77 -14.58 -10.32
C LYS A 181 -9.01 -13.88 -10.89
N GLY A 182 -9.43 -14.28 -12.08
CA GLY A 182 -10.67 -13.79 -12.69
C GLY A 182 -10.57 -12.37 -13.25
N VAL A 183 -9.36 -11.83 -13.25
CA VAL A 183 -8.94 -10.53 -13.79
C VAL A 183 -7.82 -10.76 -14.81
N ALA A 184 -7.03 -9.73 -15.15
CA ALA A 184 -5.99 -9.77 -16.20
C ALA A 184 -6.58 -9.77 -17.62
N GLY A 185 -7.60 -8.93 -17.82
CA GLY A 185 -8.25 -8.68 -19.11
C GLY A 185 -7.36 -7.96 -20.11
N GLU A 186 -7.93 -7.26 -21.07
CA GLU A 186 -7.19 -6.45 -22.04
C GLU A 186 -6.99 -5.02 -21.50
N GLU A 187 -6.10 -4.26 -22.14
CA GLU A 187 -5.95 -2.80 -21.91
C GLU A 187 -5.63 -2.42 -20.46
N LEU A 188 -4.67 -3.11 -19.81
CA LEU A 188 -4.27 -2.76 -18.44
C LEU A 188 -3.67 -1.35 -18.41
N ARG A 189 -4.35 -0.42 -17.74
CA ARG A 189 -3.92 0.98 -17.65
C ARG A 189 -4.09 1.51 -16.23
N PRO A 190 -3.00 1.91 -15.56
CA PRO A 190 -3.12 2.58 -14.27
C PRO A 190 -3.75 3.97 -14.46
N GLU A 191 -4.60 4.38 -13.52
CA GLU A 191 -5.17 5.72 -13.47
C GLU A 191 -5.09 6.26 -12.05
N ARG A 192 -4.75 7.55 -11.93
CA ARG A 192 -4.59 8.19 -10.63
C ARG A 192 -5.92 8.26 -9.90
N ARG A 193 -5.90 8.05 -8.58
CA ARG A 193 -7.08 8.15 -7.70
C ARG A 193 -7.89 9.41 -7.96
N ALA A 194 -7.22 10.56 -8.07
CA ALA A 194 -7.87 11.85 -8.23
C ALA A 194 -8.70 11.94 -9.52
N GLU A 195 -8.24 11.29 -10.59
CA GLU A 195 -8.88 11.24 -11.90
C GLU A 195 -10.04 10.21 -11.88
N ALA A 196 -9.77 9.01 -11.36
CA ALA A 196 -10.76 7.93 -11.28
C ALA A 196 -11.93 8.22 -10.31
N GLN A 197 -11.70 9.05 -9.29
CA GLN A 197 -12.68 9.28 -8.22
C GLN A 197 -13.98 9.92 -8.73
N ALA A 198 -13.96 10.68 -9.81
CA ALA A 198 -15.16 11.26 -10.40
C ALA A 198 -16.13 10.18 -10.90
N ALA A 199 -15.65 9.24 -11.72
CA ALA A 199 -16.43 8.11 -12.21
C ALA A 199 -16.85 7.16 -11.07
N ALA A 200 -15.97 6.91 -10.10
CA ALA A 200 -16.27 6.05 -8.95
C ALA A 200 -17.37 6.62 -8.04
N ARG A 201 -17.53 7.94 -7.95
CA ARG A 201 -18.60 8.59 -7.16
C ARG A 201 -19.99 8.28 -7.70
N GLU A 202 -20.15 8.14 -9.02
CA GLU A 202 -21.41 7.72 -9.62
C GLU A 202 -21.83 6.34 -9.12
N GLN A 203 -20.84 5.50 -8.85
CA GLN A 203 -21.00 4.15 -8.30
C GLN A 203 -20.89 4.11 -6.77
N ARG A 204 -20.90 5.29 -6.11
CA ARG A 204 -20.81 5.47 -4.65
C ARG A 204 -19.57 4.86 -4.00
N LEU A 205 -18.50 4.64 -4.76
CA LEU A 205 -17.24 4.14 -4.25
C LEU A 205 -16.32 5.29 -3.84
N ARG A 206 -15.70 5.14 -2.68
CA ARG A 206 -14.59 5.98 -2.24
C ARG A 206 -13.28 5.22 -2.48
N LEU A 207 -12.47 5.75 -3.39
CA LEU A 207 -11.18 5.16 -3.72
C LEU A 207 -10.15 5.60 -2.69
N VAL A 208 -9.28 4.66 -2.29
CA VAL A 208 -8.19 4.91 -1.34
C VAL A 208 -6.88 5.16 -2.09
N GLY A 209 -6.58 4.36 -3.10
CA GLY A 209 -5.42 4.49 -3.99
C GLY A 209 -5.81 4.67 -5.46
N ASP A 210 -4.79 4.61 -6.31
CA ASP A 210 -4.88 4.53 -7.76
C ASP A 210 -5.66 3.26 -8.18
N VAL A 211 -6.16 3.24 -9.42
CA VAL A 211 -6.93 2.12 -9.96
C VAL A 211 -6.25 1.54 -11.19
N LEU A 212 -6.56 0.28 -11.51
CA LEU A 212 -6.11 -0.36 -12.73
C LEU A 212 -7.31 -0.63 -13.63
N HIS A 213 -7.43 0.14 -14.70
CA HIS A 213 -8.44 -0.11 -15.74
C HIS A 213 -8.08 -1.37 -16.50
N GLU A 214 -9.12 -2.12 -16.87
CA GLU A 214 -9.02 -3.27 -17.74
C GLU A 214 -10.33 -3.53 -18.46
N LYS A 215 -10.24 -4.32 -19.53
CA LYS A 215 -11.39 -4.85 -20.26
C LYS A 215 -11.51 -6.35 -20.03
N LEU A 216 -12.50 -6.76 -19.23
CA LEU A 216 -12.77 -8.17 -18.95
C LEU A 216 -13.95 -8.66 -19.76
N GLY A 217 -13.72 -9.63 -20.65
CA GLY A 217 -14.81 -10.25 -21.43
C GLY A 217 -15.62 -9.24 -22.25
N GLY A 218 -14.99 -8.15 -22.70
CA GLY A 218 -15.65 -7.06 -23.43
C GLY A 218 -16.25 -5.96 -22.56
N VAL A 219 -16.24 -6.09 -21.23
CA VAL A 219 -16.74 -5.09 -20.29
C VAL A 219 -15.58 -4.25 -19.78
N GLN A 220 -15.65 -2.92 -19.98
CA GLN A 220 -14.72 -1.98 -19.36
C GLN A 220 -14.95 -1.95 -17.85
N GLY A 221 -13.88 -1.84 -17.07
CA GLY A 221 -13.97 -1.69 -15.63
C GLY A 221 -12.62 -1.38 -15.03
N PHE A 222 -12.54 -1.42 -13.70
CA PHE A 222 -11.27 -1.21 -13.00
C PHE A 222 -11.16 -2.04 -11.72
N LEU A 223 -9.94 -2.46 -11.40
CA LEU A 223 -9.54 -2.91 -10.07
C LEU A 223 -9.31 -1.72 -9.14
N TYR A 224 -9.70 -1.89 -7.88
CA TYR A 224 -9.48 -0.90 -6.84
C TYR A 224 -9.23 -1.57 -5.48
N TRP A 225 -8.53 -0.86 -4.60
CA TRP A 225 -8.30 -1.29 -3.22
C TRP A 225 -9.53 -1.01 -2.35
N THR A 226 -9.97 -2.03 -1.61
CA THR A 226 -11.14 -1.98 -0.71
C THR A 226 -10.80 -1.61 0.73
N GLY A 227 -9.51 -1.52 1.07
CA GLY A 227 -9.01 -1.41 2.44
C GLY A 227 -8.49 -2.74 3.02
N ALA A 228 -8.89 -3.88 2.45
CA ALA A 228 -8.43 -5.21 2.89
C ALA A 228 -8.00 -6.14 1.74
N GLY A 229 -8.51 -5.90 0.53
CA GLY A 229 -8.20 -6.65 -0.68
C GLY A 229 -8.56 -5.85 -1.93
N TYR A 230 -8.52 -6.50 -3.09
CA TYR A 230 -8.90 -5.88 -4.35
C TYR A 230 -10.31 -6.27 -4.77
N GLY A 231 -11.10 -5.28 -5.18
CA GLY A 231 -12.37 -5.47 -5.85
C GLY A 231 -12.28 -5.10 -7.33
N TRP A 232 -13.16 -5.63 -8.16
CA TRP A 232 -13.34 -5.22 -9.55
C TRP A 232 -14.72 -4.63 -9.77
N LEU A 233 -14.78 -3.55 -10.54
CA LEU A 233 -16.02 -2.85 -10.85
C LEU A 233 -16.15 -2.64 -12.36
N GLY A 234 -17.20 -3.20 -12.96
CA GLY A 234 -17.51 -3.01 -14.37
C GLY A 234 -18.37 -1.78 -14.64
N GLU A 235 -18.12 -1.10 -15.75
CA GLU A 235 -19.01 -0.07 -16.27
C GLU A 235 -20.40 -0.67 -16.53
N GLY A 236 -21.45 0.02 -16.08
CA GLY A 236 -22.83 -0.45 -16.20
C GLY A 236 -23.27 -1.50 -15.17
N SER A 237 -22.39 -1.93 -14.25
CA SER A 237 -22.81 -2.69 -13.07
C SER A 237 -23.60 -1.76 -12.14
N ARG A 238 -24.93 -1.74 -12.27
CA ARG A 238 -25.79 -1.07 -11.29
C ARG A 238 -25.84 -1.94 -10.03
N GLN A 239 -25.47 -1.34 -8.89
CA GLN A 239 -25.78 -1.88 -7.56
C GLN A 239 -27.20 -1.51 -7.14
#